data_AF-X1HUA4-F1
#
_entry.id   AF-X1HUA4-F1
#
_cell.length_a   1.000
_cell.length_b   1.000
_cell.length_c   1.000
_cell.angle_alpha   90.00
_cell.angle_beta   90.00
_cell.angle_gamma   90.00
#
_symmetry.space_group_name_H-M   'P 1'
#
loop_
_entity.id
_entity.type
_entity.pdbx_description
1 polymer ?
#
loop_
_entity_poly.entity_id
_entity_poly.type
_entity_poly.pdbx_seq_one_letter_code
_entity_poly.pdbx_strand_id
1 'polypeptide(L)' 'MIITKTISLQTKGNCDIIDITPQVEQQVAETDINNGTATLFVAGSTAGISTIEFESGLLSDFQSMWERNIPQNIPYNHD' A
#
# COMPACT_ATOMS: atom_id res chain seq x y z
N MET A 1 12.04 19.54 12.09
CA MET A 1 11.67 19.83 10.69
C MET A 1 10.62 18.81 10.27
N ILE A 2 9.57 19.22 9.58
CA ILE A 2 8.52 18.33 9.07
C ILE A 2 8.44 18.56 7.56
N ILE A 3 8.52 17.49 6.79
CA ILE A 3 8.41 17.51 5.33
C ILE A 3 7.25 16.61 4.95
N THR A 4 6.38 17.08 4.06
CA THR A 4 5.26 16.33 3.52
C THR A 4 5.42 16.23 2.01
N LYS A 5 5.33 15.01 1.49
CA LYS A 5 5.42 14.71 0.06
C LYS A 5 4.25 13.81 -0.35
N THR A 6 3.96 13.75 -1.65
CA THR A 6 2.85 12.95 -2.21
C THR A 6 3.38 11.99 -3.26
N ILE A 7 2.97 10.72 -3.17
CA ILE A 7 3.21 9.70 -4.20
C ILE A 7 1.86 9.40 -4.85
N SER A 8 1.78 9.56 -6.18
CA SER A 8 0.58 9.26 -6.97
C SER A 8 0.75 7.92 -7.67
N LEU A 9 -0.23 7.03 -7.54
CA LEU A 9 -0.21 5.68 -8.12
C LEU A 9 -1.49 5.43 -8.90
N GLN A 10 -1.41 4.58 -9.91
CA GLN A 10 -2.56 4.02 -10.60
C GLN A 10 -2.59 2.52 -10.34
N THR A 11 -3.75 2.02 -9.92
CA THR A 11 -3.95 0.60 -9.61
C THR A 11 -4.87 -0.04 -10.65
N LYS A 12 -4.76 -1.35 -10.82
CA LYS A 12 -5.68 -2.15 -11.64
C LYS A 12 -6.97 -2.53 -10.91
N GLY A 13 -7.08 -2.22 -9.63
CA GLY A 13 -8.15 -2.70 -8.75
C GLY A 13 -7.96 -4.17 -8.35
N ASN A 14 -8.95 -4.75 -7.64
CA ASN A 14 -8.97 -6.17 -7.24
C ASN A 14 -7.70 -6.65 -6.52
N CYS A 15 -7.34 -6.00 -5.40
CA CYS A 15 -6.15 -6.33 -4.62
C CYS A 15 -4.85 -6.25 -5.45
N ASP A 16 -4.70 -5.20 -6.26
CA ASP A 16 -3.43 -4.86 -6.91
C ASP A 16 -2.41 -4.44 -5.84
N ILE A 17 -1.28 -5.15 -5.76
CA ILE A 17 -0.24 -4.91 -4.77
C ILE A 17 0.95 -4.26 -5.47
N ILE A 18 1.27 -3.02 -5.06
CA ILE A 18 2.33 -2.22 -5.65
C ILE A 18 3.41 -2.02 -4.59
N ASP A 19 4.64 -2.42 -4.90
CA ASP A 19 5.79 -2.05 -4.07
C ASP A 19 6.06 -0.55 -4.22
N ILE A 20 5.94 0.16 -3.10
CA ILE A 20 6.20 1.61 -3.01
C ILE A 20 7.52 1.92 -2.31
N THR A 21 8.29 0.90 -1.91
CA THR A 21 9.56 1.05 -1.20
C THR A 21 10.53 1.96 -1.98
N PRO A 22 10.75 1.78 -3.30
CA PRO A 22 11.66 2.64 -4.05
C PRO A 22 11.24 4.12 -4.06
N GLN A 23 9.94 4.39 -4.17
CA GLN A 23 9.40 5.74 -4.16
C GLN A 23 9.56 6.38 -2.79
N VAL A 24 9.30 5.64 -1.71
CA VAL A 24 9.48 6.13 -0.34
C VAL A 24 10.95 6.41 -0.05
N GLU A 25 11.86 5.50 -0.42
CA GLU A 25 13.30 5.69 -0.29
C GLU A 25 13.77 6.95 -1.01
N GLN A 26 13.33 7.15 -2.27
CA GLN A 26 13.63 8.36 -3.01
C GLN A 26 13.13 9.63 -2.28
N GLN A 27 11.88 9.63 -1.83
CA GLN A 27 11.29 10.79 -1.16
C GLN A 27 12.04 11.16 0.14
N VAL A 28 12.53 10.17 0.88
CA VAL A 28 13.32 10.36 2.11
C VAL A 28 14.74 10.82 1.80
N ALA A 29 15.40 10.22 0.81
CA ALA A 29 16.77 10.56 0.40
C ALA A 29 16.91 12.01 -0.13
N GLU A 30 15.84 12.58 -0.66
CA GLU A 30 15.77 13.98 -1.10
C GLU A 30 15.62 14.99 0.07
N THR A 31 15.63 14.53 1.33
CA THR A 31 15.51 15.39 2.51
C THR A 31 16.84 15.51 3.25
N ASP A 32 17.01 16.58 4.03
CA ASP A 32 18.15 16.73 4.95
C ASP A 32 17.92 16.05 6.32
N ILE A 33 16.94 15.15 6.42
CA ILE A 33 16.60 14.46 7.69
C ILE A 33 17.46 13.20 7.84
N ASN A 34 18.40 13.24 8.78
CA ASN A 34 19.27 12.10 9.07
C ASN A 34 18.71 11.12 10.12
N ASN A 35 17.82 11.59 11.00
CA ASN A 35 17.20 10.78 12.06
C ASN A 35 15.77 11.25 12.30
N GLY A 36 14.81 10.33 12.32
CA GLY A 36 13.40 10.66 12.53
C GLY A 36 12.48 9.50 12.20
N THR A 37 11.23 9.84 11.91
CA THR A 37 10.17 8.88 11.57
C THR A 37 9.52 9.25 10.25
N ALA A 38 9.29 8.27 9.38
CA ALA A 38 8.45 8.42 8.20
C ALA A 38 7.03 7.92 8.52
N THR A 39 6.02 8.71 8.18
CA THR A 39 4.61 8.31 8.27
C THR A 39 4.05 8.22 6.86
N LEU A 40 3.59 7.03 6.48
CA LEU A 40 2.89 6.80 5.22
C LEU A 40 1.39 6.77 5.47
N PHE A 41 0.64 7.49 4.65
CA PHE A 41 -0.81 7.60 4.78
C PHE A 41 -1.46 7.51 3.40
N VAL A 42 -2.48 6.68 3.28
CA VAL A 42 -3.32 6.58 2.09
C VAL A 42 -4.61 7.36 2.32
N ALA A 43 -4.87 8.35 1.46
CA ALA A 43 -6.10 9.13 1.51
C ALA A 43 -7.24 8.36 0.83
N GLY A 44 -7.99 7.58 1.61
CA GLY A 44 -9.15 6.81 1.12
C GLY A 44 -9.50 5.64 2.04
N SER A 45 -10.66 5.03 1.84
CA SER A 45 -11.15 3.89 2.65
C SER A 45 -10.99 2.53 1.97
N THR A 46 -10.65 2.50 0.68
CA THR A 46 -10.63 1.28 -0.16
C THR A 46 -9.22 0.83 -0.55
N ALA A 47 -8.20 1.41 0.08
CA ALA A 47 -6.80 1.03 -0.09
C ALA A 47 -6.12 0.97 1.29
N GLY A 48 -5.03 0.22 1.38
CA GLY A 48 -4.26 0.06 2.61
C GLY A 48 -2.75 0.19 2.34
N ILE A 49 -2.00 0.43 3.40
CA ILE A 49 -0.54 0.39 3.39
C ILE A 49 -0.13 -0.69 4.39
N SER A 50 0.72 -1.61 3.93
CA SER A 50 1.28 -2.67 4.77
C SER A 50 2.73 -2.89 4.40
N THR A 51 3.45 -3.60 5.25
CA THR A 51 4.73 -4.21 4.92
C THR A 51 4.51 -5.70 4.69
N ILE A 52 5.19 -6.25 3.68
CA ILE A 52 5.20 -7.68 3.35
C ILE A 52 6.46 -7.94 2.51
N GLU A 53 6.97 -9.17 2.53
CA GLU A 53 8.02 -9.57 1.59
C GLU A 53 7.45 -9.57 0.16
N PHE A 54 8.11 -8.84 -0.76
CA PHE A 54 7.61 -8.67 -2.14
C PHE A 54 8.04 -9.83 -3.05
N GLU A 55 7.64 -11.04 -2.67
CA GLU A 55 7.87 -12.28 -3.41
C GLU A 55 6.58 -12.75 -4.09
N SER A 56 6.66 -13.13 -5.35
CA SER A 56 5.50 -13.47 -6.20
C SER A 56 4.52 -14.51 -5.62
N GLY A 57 5.03 -15.58 -5.01
CA GLY A 57 4.22 -16.59 -4.33
C GLY A 57 3.49 -16.02 -3.12
N LEU A 58 4.19 -15.29 -2.25
CA LEU A 58 3.56 -14.66 -1.09
C LEU A 58 2.51 -13.60 -1.48
N LEU A 59 2.73 -12.83 -2.54
CA LEU A 59 1.74 -11.90 -3.06
C LEU A 59 0.48 -12.63 -3.54
N SER A 60 0.64 -13.77 -4.21
CA SER A 60 -0.49 -14.61 -4.63
C SER A 60 -1.23 -15.22 -3.44
N ASP A 61 -0.51 -15.66 -2.40
CA ASP A 61 -1.10 -16.16 -1.16
C ASP A 61 -1.90 -15.08 -0.42
N PHE A 62 -1.40 -13.84 -0.42
CA PHE A 62 -2.07 -12.69 0.20
C PHE A 62 -3.36 -12.32 -0.53
N GLN A 63 -3.34 -12.28 -1.86
CA GLN A 63 -4.55 -12.08 -2.68
C GLN A 63 -5.58 -13.17 -2.39
N SER A 64 -5.14 -14.44 -2.43
CA SER A 64 -5.97 -15.61 -2.10
C SER A 64 -6.59 -15.54 -0.69
N MET A 65 -5.86 -14.98 0.27
CA MET A 65 -6.39 -14.74 1.62
C MET A 65 -7.52 -13.70 1.61
N TRP A 66 -7.39 -12.59 0.89
CA TRP A 66 -8.45 -11.59 0.79
C TRP A 66 -9.71 -12.16 0.15
N GLU A 67 -9.60 -12.90 -0.95
CA GLU A 67 -10.78 -13.49 -1.59
C GLU A 67 -11.52 -14.48 -0.67
N ARG A 68 -10.81 -15.20 0.20
CA ARG A 68 -11.43 -16.09 1.19
C ARG A 68 -12.12 -15.33 2.33
N ASN A 69 -11.52 -14.24 2.81
CA ASN A 69 -12.03 -13.51 3.99
C ASN A 69 -13.07 -12.46 3.63
N ILE A 70 -12.94 -11.81 2.47
CA ILE A 70 -13.79 -10.73 1.97
C ILE A 70 -14.15 -11.06 0.51
N PRO A 71 -15.04 -12.05 0.29
CA PRO A 71 -15.40 -12.50 -1.05
C PRO A 71 -16.21 -11.44 -1.79
N GLN A 72 -15.94 -11.24 -3.08
CA GLN A 72 -16.66 -10.24 -3.90
C GLN A 72 -18.05 -10.70 -4.39
N ASN A 73 -18.31 -12.01 -4.39
CA ASN A 73 -19.50 -12.61 -5.00
C ASN A 73 -20.64 -12.89 -3.99
N ILE A 74 -20.75 -12.05 -2.96
CA ILE A 74 -21.82 -12.12 -1.95
C ILE A 74 -22.41 -10.72 -1.74
N PRO A 75 -23.67 -10.61 -1.30
CA PRO A 75 -24.24 -9.29 -1.03
C PRO A 75 -23.59 -8.65 0.20
N TYR A 76 -23.13 -7.40 0.06
CA TYR A 76 -22.83 -6.53 1.19
C TYR A 76 -23.92 -5.46 1.32
N ASN A 77 -24.25 -5.08 2.57
CA ASN A 77 -25.18 -3.96 2.81
C ASN A 77 -24.61 -2.60 2.38
N HIS A 78 -23.32 -2.53 2.05
CA HIS A 78 -22.64 -1.32 1.62
C HIS A 78 -22.61 -1.14 0.09
N ASP A 79 -22.95 -2.20 -0.67
CA ASP A 79 -23.02 -2.16 -2.13
C ASP A 79 -24.21 -1.33 -2.64
#